data_AF-A0AAP4C768-F1
#
_entry.id   AF-A0AAP4C768-F1
#
_cell.length_a   1.000
_cell.length_b   1.000
_cell.length_c   1.000
_cell.angle_alpha   90.00
_cell.angle_beta   90.00
_cell.angle_gamma   90.00
#
_symmetry.space_group_name_H-M   'P 1'
#
loop_
_entity.id
_entity.type
_entity.pdbx_description
1 polymer ?
#
loop_
_entity_poly.entity_id
_entity_poly.type
_entity_poly.pdbx_seq_one_letter_code
_entity_poly.pdbx_strand_id
1 'polypeptide(L)'
;MGDILLFSAVVIATIVYWIMYVKVVRKPQSDSWYQDVWSISSLYAFPYGSLIVGSAAALGLFAQLNIPEDIAFWLYEIPLVLVFLIGVIGFLGAMGIPLPYPFTPKWVLKKRKEERAKARARRAERKRKREAAKREERREMTSNMS
;
A
#
# COMPACT_ATOMS: atom_id res chain seq x y z
N MET A 1 3.41 -17.05 32.93
CA MET A 1 4.07 -15.73 32.94
C MET A 1 4.76 -15.39 31.61
N GLY A 2 5.42 -16.35 30.93
CA GLY A 2 6.10 -16.09 29.65
C GLY A 2 5.20 -15.54 28.54
N ASP A 3 3.97 -16.07 28.43
CA ASP A 3 3.05 -15.67 27.36
C ASP A 3 2.53 -14.22 27.52
N ILE A 4 2.28 -13.76 28.75
CA ILE A 4 1.88 -12.37 29.04
C ILE A 4 2.97 -11.40 28.57
N LEU A 5 4.23 -11.68 28.93
CA LEU A 5 5.38 -10.85 28.58
C LEU A 5 5.58 -10.81 27.06
N LEU A 6 5.49 -11.96 26.39
CA LEU A 6 5.61 -12.05 24.95
C LEU A 6 4.54 -11.21 24.25
N PHE A 7 3.25 -11.42 24.57
CA PHE A 7 2.17 -10.69 23.92
C PHE A 7 2.24 -9.19 24.21
N SER A 8 2.59 -8.80 25.45
CA SER A 8 2.79 -7.39 25.81
C SER A 8 3.92 -6.76 25.00
N ALA A 9 5.05 -7.45 24.84
CA ALA A 9 6.17 -6.98 24.03
C ALA A 9 5.78 -6.80 22.56
N VAL A 10 5.01 -7.73 21.98
CA VAL A 10 4.52 -7.63 20.59
C VAL A 10 3.56 -6.44 20.41
N VAL A 11 2.64 -6.21 21.35
CA VAL A 11 1.74 -5.05 21.32
C VAL A 11 2.55 -3.75 21.37
N ILE A 12 3.51 -3.63 22.29
CA ILE A 12 4.37 -2.44 22.41
C ILE A 12 5.17 -2.24 21.12
N ALA A 13 5.78 -3.29 20.58
CA ALA A 13 6.54 -3.22 19.33
C ALA A 13 5.65 -2.77 18.16
N THR A 14 4.39 -3.23 18.11
CA THR A 14 3.42 -2.81 17.09
C THR A 14 3.09 -1.32 17.21
N ILE A 15 2.88 -0.81 18.43
CA ILE A 15 2.61 0.62 18.66
C ILE A 15 3.82 1.46 18.21
N VAL A 16 5.03 1.08 18.63
CA VAL A 16 6.27 1.77 18.24
C VAL A 16 6.44 1.76 16.72
N TYR A 17 6.21 0.60 16.08
CA TYR A 17 6.22 0.49 14.63
C TYR A 17 5.24 1.46 13.98
N TRP A 18 4.01 1.57 14.49
CA TRP A 18 3.00 2.46 13.92
C TRP A 18 3.36 3.94 14.07
N ILE A 19 3.96 4.33 15.19
CA ILE A 19 4.52 5.67 15.37
C ILE A 19 5.60 5.95 14.31
N MET A 20 6.51 5.00 14.10
CA MET A 20 7.58 5.11 13.09
C MET A 20 7.01 5.15 11.67
N TYR A 21 6.02 4.32 11.35
CA TYR A 21 5.32 4.29 10.07
C TYR A 21 4.68 5.65 9.75
N VAL A 22 3.99 6.27 10.71
CA VAL A 22 3.39 7.59 10.53
C VAL A 22 4.46 8.68 10.34
N LYS A 23 5.56 8.61 11.08
CA LYS A 23 6.63 9.62 11.00
C LYS A 23 7.48 9.52 9.74
N VAL A 24 7.81 8.32 9.30
CA VAL A 24 8.81 8.07 8.25
C VAL A 24 8.14 7.74 6.91
N VAL A 25 7.21 6.78 6.90
CA VAL A 25 6.63 6.25 5.66
C VAL A 25 5.49 7.13 5.15
N ARG A 26 4.63 7.62 6.05
CA ARG A 26 3.50 8.50 5.68
C ARG A 26 3.94 9.94 5.37
N LYS A 27 5.14 10.35 5.79
CA LYS A 27 5.74 11.67 5.54
C LYS A 27 7.15 11.49 4.92
N PRO A 28 7.24 11.23 3.61
CA PRO A 28 8.50 10.87 2.98
C PRO A 28 9.44 12.08 2.99
N GLN A 29 10.72 11.80 3.26
CA GLN A 29 11.77 12.82 3.23
C GLN A 29 12.41 12.95 1.84
N SER A 30 12.28 11.96 0.96
CA SER A 30 12.88 11.97 -0.38
C SER A 30 12.13 11.11 -1.41
N ASP A 31 12.33 11.43 -2.68
CA ASP A 31 11.74 10.70 -3.81
C ASP A 31 12.37 9.33 -4.08
N SER A 32 13.64 9.15 -3.65
CA SER A 32 14.42 7.93 -3.86
C SER A 32 13.85 6.74 -3.08
N TRP A 33 13.34 6.97 -1.87
CA TRP A 33 12.73 5.93 -1.03
C TRP A 33 11.54 5.24 -1.72
N TYR A 34 10.75 5.98 -2.51
CA TYR A 34 9.59 5.41 -3.21
C TYR A 34 9.97 4.52 -4.41
N GLN A 35 11.16 4.71 -4.97
CA GLN A 35 11.63 3.90 -6.10
C GLN A 35 12.28 2.59 -5.64
N ASP A 36 12.49 2.42 -4.33
CA ASP A 36 13.02 1.20 -3.74
C ASP A 36 11.97 0.07 -3.77
N VAL A 37 12.44 -1.17 -3.91
CA VAL A 37 11.64 -2.40 -3.88
C VAL A 37 10.88 -2.52 -2.55
N TRP A 38 11.46 -1.99 -1.47
CA TRP A 38 10.84 -1.99 -0.14
C TRP A 38 9.68 -1.02 0.02
N SER A 39 9.46 -0.10 -0.92
CA SER A 39 8.41 0.92 -0.82
C SER A 39 7.00 0.30 -0.79
N ILE A 40 6.72 -0.70 -1.62
CA ILE A 40 5.43 -1.40 -1.67
C ILE A 40 5.19 -2.13 -0.35
N SER A 41 6.18 -2.89 0.12
CA SER A 41 6.09 -3.62 1.39
C SER A 41 5.90 -2.66 2.56
N SER A 42 6.61 -1.54 2.57
CA SER A 42 6.49 -0.52 3.62
C SER A 42 5.15 0.20 3.60
N LEU A 43 4.51 0.33 2.45
CA LEU A 43 3.20 0.98 2.32
C LEU A 43 2.03 0.03 2.60
N TYR A 44 2.14 -1.25 2.23
CA TYR A 44 0.99 -2.16 2.15
C TYR A 44 1.17 -3.53 2.80
N ALA A 45 2.40 -4.01 2.98
CA ALA A 45 2.63 -5.30 3.65
C ALA A 45 2.85 -5.12 5.15
N PHE A 46 3.87 -4.35 5.54
CA PHE A 46 4.23 -4.15 6.93
C PHE A 46 3.18 -3.45 7.80
N PRO A 47 2.49 -2.38 7.35
CA PRO A 47 1.50 -1.72 8.23
C PRO A 47 0.26 -2.58 8.44
N TYR A 48 -0.22 -3.26 7.40
CA TYR A 48 -1.38 -4.13 7.53
C TYR A 48 -1.02 -5.43 8.25
N GLY A 49 0.15 -6.01 7.96
CA GLY A 49 0.65 -7.18 8.68
C GLY A 49 0.90 -6.91 10.16
N SER A 50 1.45 -5.75 10.52
CA SER A 50 1.66 -5.40 11.93
C SER A 50 0.34 -5.17 12.67
N LEU A 51 -0.72 -4.68 12.01
CA LEU A 51 -2.06 -4.66 12.62
C LEU A 51 -2.56 -6.06 12.93
N ILE A 52 -2.41 -7.01 12.00
CA ILE A 52 -2.82 -8.40 12.21
C ILE A 52 -2.06 -9.01 13.39
N VAL A 53 -0.73 -8.88 13.39
CA VAL A 53 0.13 -9.41 14.46
C VAL A 53 -0.17 -8.74 15.81
N GLY A 54 -0.32 -7.41 15.84
CA GLY A 54 -0.64 -6.67 17.06
C GLY A 54 -2.03 -7.00 17.60
N SER A 55 -3.03 -7.15 16.72
CA SER A 55 -4.38 -7.59 17.10
C SER A 55 -4.38 -9.01 17.65
N ALA A 56 -3.65 -9.95 17.03
CA ALA A 56 -3.52 -11.31 17.53
C ALA A 56 -2.84 -11.35 18.91
N ALA A 57 -1.80 -10.54 19.13
CA ALA A 57 -1.15 -10.44 20.43
C ALA A 57 -2.08 -9.83 21.50
N ALA A 58 -2.87 -8.80 21.15
CA ALA A 58 -3.87 -8.23 22.05
C ALA A 58 -4.95 -9.26 22.44
N LEU A 59 -5.43 -10.06 21.48
CA LEU A 59 -6.35 -11.17 21.75
C LEU A 59 -5.72 -12.24 22.66
N GLY A 60 -4.43 -12.55 22.47
CA GLY A 60 -3.68 -13.45 23.35
C GLY A 60 -3.62 -12.96 24.81
N LEU A 61 -3.53 -11.65 25.03
CA LEU A 61 -3.65 -11.05 26.37
C LEU A 61 -5.09 -11.15 26.91
N PHE A 62 -6.10 -10.89 26.09
CA PHE A 62 -7.49 -11.00 26.51
C PHE A 62 -7.90 -12.42 26.85
N ALA A 63 -7.39 -13.43 26.15
CA ALA A 63 -7.65 -14.84 26.46
C ALA A 63 -7.09 -15.29 27.81
N GLN A 64 -6.11 -14.56 28.35
CA GLN A 64 -5.58 -14.80 29.69
C GLN A 64 -6.44 -14.15 30.78
N LEU A 65 -7.35 -13.25 30.40
CA LEU A 65 -8.40 -12.75 31.26
C LEU A 65 -9.54 -13.76 31.24
N ASN A 66 -10.13 -14.04 32.40
CA ASN A 66 -11.25 -14.97 32.51
C ASN A 66 -12.55 -14.28 32.05
N ILE A 67 -12.66 -13.99 30.75
CA ILE A 67 -13.72 -13.18 30.16
C ILE A 67 -15.00 -14.02 30.03
N PRO A 68 -16.17 -13.50 30.47
CA PRO A 68 -17.45 -14.18 30.30
C PRO A 68 -17.78 -14.51 28.85
N GLU A 69 -18.37 -15.68 28.60
CA GLU A 69 -18.71 -16.19 27.26
C GLU A 69 -19.62 -15.23 26.47
N ASP A 70 -20.52 -14.52 27.15
CA ASP A 70 -21.45 -13.54 26.54
C ASP A 70 -20.71 -12.38 25.84
N ILE A 71 -19.51 -12.06 26.32
CA ILE A 71 -18.66 -10.99 25.80
C ILE A 71 -17.62 -11.55 24.83
N ALA A 72 -17.28 -12.84 24.95
CA ALA A 72 -16.28 -13.51 24.13
C ALA A 72 -16.62 -13.43 22.63
N PHE A 73 -17.88 -13.61 22.24
CA PHE A 73 -18.33 -13.46 20.83
C PHE A 73 -17.90 -12.11 20.24
N TRP A 74 -18.21 -11.02 20.94
CA TRP A 74 -17.87 -9.65 20.51
C TRP A 74 -16.36 -9.41 20.50
N LEU A 75 -15.62 -10.12 21.35
CA LEU A 75 -14.18 -9.96 21.51
C LEU A 75 -13.34 -10.75 20.51
N TYR A 76 -13.85 -11.87 19.99
CA TYR A 76 -13.08 -12.76 19.10
C TYR A 76 -13.56 -12.71 17.64
N GLU A 77 -14.86 -12.73 17.40
CA GLU A 77 -15.40 -12.89 16.04
C GLU A 77 -15.33 -11.60 15.22
N ILE A 78 -15.68 -10.46 15.82
CA ILE A 78 -15.61 -9.16 15.13
C ILE A 78 -14.17 -8.78 14.77
N PRO A 79 -13.17 -8.92 15.68
CA PRO A 79 -11.79 -8.65 15.33
C PRO A 79 -11.25 -9.58 14.24
N LEU A 80 -11.71 -10.83 14.16
CA LEU A 80 -11.32 -11.75 13.09
C LEU A 80 -11.75 -11.23 11.71
N VAL A 81 -13.00 -10.78 11.59
CA VAL A 81 -13.51 -10.20 10.33
C VAL A 81 -12.73 -8.92 9.98
N LEU A 82 -12.45 -8.07 10.98
CA LEU A 82 -11.65 -6.85 10.77
C LEU A 82 -10.22 -7.17 10.30
N VAL A 83 -9.57 -8.15 10.92
CA VAL A 83 -8.24 -8.65 10.53
C VAL A 83 -8.25 -9.15 9.09
N PHE A 84 -9.29 -9.89 8.69
CA PHE A 84 -9.45 -10.34 7.31
C PHE A 84 -9.58 -9.16 6.34
N LEU A 85 -10.44 -8.18 6.64
CA LEU A 85 -10.61 -6.97 5.82
C LEU A 85 -9.30 -6.16 5.71
N ILE A 86 -8.56 -6.02 6.81
CA ILE A 86 -7.23 -5.38 6.84
C ILE A 86 -6.26 -6.11 5.92
N GLY A 87 -6.24 -7.45 5.98
CA GLY A 87 -5.42 -8.29 5.10
C GLY A 87 -5.77 -8.10 3.63
N VAL A 88 -7.07 -8.10 3.27
CA VAL A 88 -7.53 -7.84 1.91
C VAL A 88 -7.08 -6.47 1.41
N ILE A 89 -7.21 -5.43 2.23
CA ILE A 89 -6.77 -4.07 1.86
C ILE A 89 -5.26 -4.04 1.61
N GLY A 90 -4.46 -4.62 2.51
CA GLY A 90 -3.00 -4.71 2.34
C GLY A 90 -2.62 -5.44 1.05
N PHE A 91 -3.28 -6.57 0.78
CA PHE A 91 -3.06 -7.37 -0.42
C PHE A 91 -3.39 -6.61 -1.71
N LEU A 92 -4.54 -5.93 -1.78
CA LEU A 92 -4.93 -5.10 -2.94
C LEU A 92 -3.90 -3.99 -3.18
N GLY A 93 -3.44 -3.33 -2.12
CA GLY A 93 -2.41 -2.30 -2.20
C GLY A 93 -1.08 -2.83 -2.72
N ALA A 94 -0.66 -4.01 -2.25
CA ALA A 94 0.57 -4.69 -2.66
C ALA A 94 0.53 -5.14 -4.13
N MET A 95 -0.63 -5.56 -4.64
CA MET A 95 -0.85 -5.86 -6.07
C MET A 95 -0.86 -4.61 -6.97
N GLY A 96 -0.68 -3.41 -6.41
CA GLY A 96 -0.63 -2.16 -7.16
C GLY A 96 -2.02 -1.57 -7.47
N ILE A 97 -3.09 -2.12 -6.91
CA ILE A 97 -4.43 -1.54 -7.03
C ILE A 97 -4.41 -0.18 -6.29
N PRO A 98 -4.85 0.91 -6.95
CA PRO A 98 -4.85 2.23 -6.32
C PRO A 98 -5.92 2.29 -5.23
N LEU A 99 -5.50 2.24 -3.97
CA LEU A 99 -6.40 2.42 -2.83
C LEU A 99 -6.65 3.91 -2.55
N PRO A 100 -7.85 4.29 -2.06
CA PRO A 100 -8.15 5.66 -1.67
C PRO A 100 -7.48 6.02 -0.34
N TYR A 101 -7.41 7.31 -0.04
CA TYR A 101 -7.15 7.78 1.33
C TYR A 101 -8.33 7.32 2.23
N PRO A 102 -8.10 6.79 3.44
CA PRO A 102 -6.87 6.84 4.26
C PRO A 102 -5.89 5.67 4.09
N PHE A 103 -6.15 4.70 3.23
CA PHE A 103 -5.34 3.47 3.11
C PHE A 103 -4.00 3.68 2.40
N THR A 104 -3.95 4.62 1.46
CA THR A 104 -2.71 5.08 0.84
C THR A 104 -2.40 6.53 1.25
N PRO A 105 -1.13 6.87 1.59
CA PRO A 105 -0.75 8.26 1.88
C PRO A 105 -1.04 9.20 0.70
N LYS A 106 -1.50 10.43 0.99
CA LYS A 106 -1.86 11.43 -0.03
C LYS A 106 -0.71 11.73 -1.00
N TRP A 107 0.53 11.72 -0.51
CA TRP A 107 1.72 11.98 -1.32
C TRP A 107 1.94 10.89 -2.37
N VAL A 108 1.69 9.60 -2.05
CA VAL A 108 1.79 8.48 -3.00
C VAL A 108 0.75 8.64 -4.11
N LEU A 109 -0.47 9.05 -3.75
CA LEU A 109 -1.52 9.31 -4.73
C LEU A 109 -1.14 10.43 -5.70
N LYS A 110 -0.52 11.51 -5.20
CA LYS A 110 0.00 12.60 -6.04
C LYS A 110 1.10 12.10 -6.98
N LYS A 111 2.09 11.37 -6.45
CA LYS A 111 3.19 10.83 -7.25
C LYS A 111 2.71 9.87 -8.34
N ARG A 112 1.78 8.96 -8.02
CA ARG A 112 1.15 8.08 -9.03
C ARG A 112 0.39 8.86 -10.09
N LYS A 113 -0.28 9.96 -9.74
CA LYS A 113 -0.94 10.83 -10.71
C LYS A 113 0.08 11.51 -11.63
N GLU A 114 1.19 12.01 -11.08
CA GLU A 114 2.29 12.61 -11.85
C GLU A 114 2.96 11.61 -12.79
N GLU A 115 3.26 10.40 -12.31
CA GLU A 115 3.83 9.32 -13.13
C GLU A 115 2.88 8.91 -14.26
N ARG A 116 1.57 8.81 -13.99
CA ARG A 116 0.55 8.54 -15.01
C ARG A 116 0.47 9.69 -16.02
N ALA A 117 0.57 10.95 -15.60
CA ALA A 117 0.60 12.10 -16.50
C ALA A 117 1.84 12.08 -17.40
N LYS A 118 3.02 11.83 -16.84
CA LYS A 118 4.29 11.67 -17.60
C LYS A 118 4.20 10.50 -18.59
N ALA A 119 3.63 9.37 -18.18
CA ALA A 119 3.43 8.22 -19.06
C ALA A 119 2.48 8.54 -20.22
N ARG A 120 1.38 9.28 -19.97
CA ARG A 120 0.47 9.76 -21.02
C ARG A 120 1.16 10.71 -21.98
N ALA A 121 1.97 11.65 -21.49
CA ALA A 121 2.75 12.57 -22.31
C ALA A 121 3.74 11.82 -23.23
N ARG A 122 4.48 10.85 -22.69
CA ARG A 122 5.39 9.99 -23.49
C ARG A 122 4.67 9.20 -24.57
N ARG A 123 3.48 8.66 -24.26
CA ARG A 123 2.65 7.95 -25.25
C ARG A 123 2.15 8.89 -26.35
N ALA A 124 1.73 10.10 -26.00
CA ALA A 124 1.31 11.11 -26.96
C ALA A 124 2.46 11.56 -27.88
N GLU A 125 3.66 11.77 -27.34
CA GLU A 125 4.85 12.11 -28.12
C GLU A 125 5.23 10.99 -29.10
N ARG A 126 5.24 9.73 -28.64
CA ARG A 126 5.46 8.56 -29.50
C ARG A 126 4.43 8.45 -30.62
N LYS A 127 3.16 8.77 -30.34
CA LYS A 127 2.10 8.79 -31.35
C LYS A 127 2.34 9.88 -32.39
N ARG A 128 2.68 11.11 -31.96
CA ARG A 128 3.01 12.23 -32.86
C ARG A 128 4.20 11.93 -33.77
N LYS A 129 5.28 11.34 -33.24
CA LYS A 129 6.45 10.94 -34.04
C LYS A 129 6.09 9.89 -35.09
N ARG A 130 5.27 8.89 -34.73
CA ARG A 130 4.78 7.87 -35.68
C ARG A 130 3.89 8.46 -36.77
N GLU A 131 3.04 9.43 -36.43
CA GLU A 131 2.20 10.13 -37.40
C GLU A 131 3.02 11.03 -38.33
N ALA A 132 4.06 11.70 -37.81
CA ALA A 132 4.98 12.49 -38.62
C ALA A 132 5.74 11.62 -39.64
N ALA A 133 6.34 10.51 -39.18
CA ALA A 133 7.05 9.57 -40.06
C ALA A 133 6.15 9.02 -41.18
N LYS A 134 4.90 8.63 -40.85
CA LYS A 134 3.93 8.17 -41.87
C LYS A 134 3.54 9.26 -42.88
N ARG A 135 3.54 10.53 -42.46
CA ARG A 135 3.24 11.66 -43.36
C ARG A 135 4.40 11.94 -44.30
N GLU A 136 5.64 11.83 -43.82
CA GLU A 136 6.84 11.94 -44.65
C GLU A 136 6.89 10.82 -45.69
N GLU A 137 6.70 9.56 -45.27
CA GLU A 137 6.64 8.40 -46.17
C GLU A 137 5.56 8.57 -47.25
N ARG A 138 4.37 9.07 -46.89
CA ARG A 138 3.29 9.36 -47.87
C ARG A 138 3.68 10.45 -48.86
N ARG A 139 4.40 11.49 -48.43
CA ARG A 139 4.87 12.58 -49.30
C ARG A 139 5.90 12.09 -50.31
N GLU A 140 6.83 11.25 -49.87
CA GLU A 140 7.83 10.61 -50.74
C GLU A 140 7.15 9.72 -51.80
N MET A 141 6.18 8.90 -51.41
CA MET A 141 5.42 8.09 -52.38
C MET A 141 4.69 8.96 -53.41
N THR A 142 4.04 10.05 -52.99
CA THR A 142 3.36 10.95 -53.94
C THR A 142 4.31 11.70 -54.86
N SER A 143 5.53 12.01 -54.40
CA SER A 143 6.55 12.67 -55.23
C SER A 143 7.15 11.74 -56.27
N ASN A 144 7.25 10.43 -55.99
CA ASN A 144 7.82 9.45 -56.92
C ASN A 144 6.83 8.98 -58.02
N MET A 145 5.54 9.30 -57.88
CA MET A 145 4.50 8.97 -58.86
C MET A 145 4.16 10.13 -59.81
N SER A 146 4.73 11.32 -59.57
CA SER A 146 4.65 12.52 -60.41
C SER A 146 5.85 12.60 -61.33
#